data_AF-A0A9D3Y3I7-F1
#
_entry.id   AF-A0A9D3Y3I7-F1
#
_cell.length_a   1.000
_cell.length_b   1.000
_cell.length_c   1.000
_cell.angle_alpha   90.00
_cell.angle_beta   90.00
_cell.angle_gamma   90.00
#
_symmetry.space_group_name_H-M   'P 1'
#
loop_
_entity.id
_entity.type
_entity.pdbx_description
1 polymer ?
#
loop_
_entity_poly.entity_id
_entity_poly.type
_entity_poly.pdbx_seq_one_letter_code
_entity_poly.pdbx_strand_id
1 'polypeptide(L)' 'MSVSDKLGNDEDEKVSVVADLESMVTFFCKSRQEAYSSDNGWLDLMQPLLALKLNKSDIYNCFYALNNKYITRFVGIH' A
#
# COMPACT_ATOMS: atom_id res chain seq x y z
N MET A 1 -8.97 30.46 23.85
CA MET A 1 -7.76 29.65 23.61
C MET A 1 -8.09 28.25 24.11
N SER A 2 -8.52 27.38 23.19
CA SER A 2 -9.10 26.08 23.55
C SER A 2 -8.03 25.00 23.53
N VAL A 3 -8.08 24.12 24.52
CA VAL A 3 -7.08 23.08 24.84
C VAL A 3 -7.19 21.83 23.96
N SER A 4 -7.83 21.90 22.80
CA SER A 4 -8.15 20.73 21.97
C SER A 4 -7.06 20.31 20.98
N ASP A 5 -5.97 21.08 20.86
CA ASP A 5 -4.99 20.93 19.77
C ASP A 5 -3.83 19.95 20.04
N LYS A 6 -3.89 19.11 21.07
CA LYS A 6 -2.71 18.31 21.49
C LYS A 6 -2.91 16.80 21.60
N LEU A 7 -4.06 16.26 21.22
CA LEU A 7 -4.34 14.82 21.37
C LEU A 7 -5.02 14.19 20.14
N GLY A 8 -4.70 14.67 18.94
CA GLY A 8 -5.31 14.21 17.68
C GLY A 8 -4.33 13.67 16.64
N ASN A 9 -3.17 13.12 17.03
CA ASN A 9 -2.10 12.87 16.04
C ASN A 9 -1.43 11.49 16.12
N ASP A 10 -2.17 10.42 16.38
CA ASP A 10 -1.61 9.06 16.14
C ASP A 10 -2.64 8.16 15.44
N GLU A 11 -3.89 8.20 15.90
CA GLU A 11 -4.95 7.40 15.30
C GLU A 11 -5.39 7.95 13.94
N ASP A 12 -5.60 9.27 13.81
CA ASP A 12 -5.96 9.92 12.54
C ASP A 12 -4.86 9.76 11.47
N GLU A 13 -3.59 9.81 11.88
CA GLU A 13 -2.46 9.59 10.98
C GLU A 13 -2.42 8.14 10.48
N LYS A 14 -2.66 7.16 11.38
CA LYS A 14 -2.75 5.74 10.99
C LYS A 14 -3.93 5.49 10.05
N VAL A 15 -5.10 6.05 10.32
CA VAL A 15 -6.27 5.93 9.45
C VAL A 15 -5.98 6.51 8.07
N SER A 16 -5.30 7.67 8.01
CA SER A 16 -4.90 8.31 6.74
C SER A 16 -3.94 7.44 5.93
N VAL A 17 -2.96 6.79 6.58
CA VAL A 17 -2.02 5.88 5.92
C VAL A 17 -2.73 4.63 5.39
N VAL A 18 -3.65 4.04 6.18
CA VAL A 18 -4.43 2.87 5.76
C VAL A 18 -5.33 3.19 4.57
N ALA A 19 -6.02 4.34 4.60
CA ALA A 19 -6.86 4.78 3.49
C ALA A 19 -6.05 4.99 2.20
N ASP A 20 -4.83 5.50 2.32
CA ASP A 20 -3.96 5.69 1.17
C ASP A 20 -3.49 4.36 0.56
N LEU A 21 -3.12 3.39 1.41
CA LEU A 21 -2.77 2.03 0.98
C LEU A 21 -3.95 1.34 0.29
N GLU A 22 -5.14 1.41 0.87
CA GLU A 22 -6.34 0.83 0.27
C GLU A 22 -6.62 1.44 -1.11
N SER A 23 -6.45 2.75 -1.25
CA SER A 23 -6.59 3.45 -2.52
C SER A 23 -5.56 2.98 -3.55
N MET A 24 -4.29 2.85 -3.17
CA MET A 24 -3.23 2.34 -4.05
C MET A 24 -3.50 0.90 -4.52
N VAL A 25 -3.87 0.01 -3.59
CA VAL A 25 -4.19 -1.39 -3.90
C VAL A 25 -5.42 -1.47 -4.79
N THR A 26 -6.47 -0.70 -4.49
CA THR A 26 -7.69 -0.65 -5.29
C THR A 26 -7.40 -0.17 -6.70
N PHE A 27 -6.57 0.87 -6.84
CA PHE A 27 -6.14 1.37 -8.15
C PHE A 27 -5.36 0.31 -8.93
N PHE A 28 -4.43 -0.40 -8.27
CA PHE A 28 -3.68 -1.49 -8.88
C PHE A 28 -4.59 -2.63 -9.36
N CYS A 29 -5.53 -3.08 -8.52
CA CYS A 29 -6.55 -4.09 -8.86
C CYS A 29 -7.34 -3.67 -10.10
N LYS A 30 -7.86 -2.44 -10.11
CA LYS A 30 -8.63 -1.88 -11.23
C LYS A 30 -7.80 -1.79 -12.51
N SER A 31 -6.54 -1.37 -12.40
CA SER A 31 -5.65 -1.24 -13.55
C SER A 31 -5.28 -2.57 -14.20
N ARG A 32 -5.23 -3.66 -13.43
CA ARG A 32 -4.84 -5.00 -13.91
C ARG A 32 -5.99 -5.99 -14.08
N GLN A 33 -7.21 -5.58 -13.72
CA GLN A 33 -8.38 -6.46 -13.62
C GLN A 33 -8.11 -7.69 -12.73
N GLU A 34 -7.26 -7.53 -11.71
CA GLU A 34 -6.93 -8.58 -10.74
C GLU A 34 -7.68 -8.30 -9.44
N ALA A 35 -8.22 -9.36 -8.83
CA ALA A 35 -8.88 -9.26 -7.53
C ALA A 35 -7.82 -9.21 -6.42
N TYR A 36 -8.04 -8.35 -5.42
CA TYR A 36 -7.26 -8.37 -4.21
C TYR A 36 -7.48 -9.70 -3.45
N SER A 37 -6.40 -10.28 -2.94
CA SER A 37 -6.44 -11.42 -2.03
C SER A 37 -5.49 -11.13 -0.87
N SER A 38 -5.90 -11.41 0.36
CA SER A 38 -5.03 -11.21 1.54
C SER A 38 -3.75 -12.05 1.50
N ASP A 39 -3.72 -13.10 0.69
CA ASP A 39 -2.59 -14.02 0.53
C ASP A 39 -1.62 -13.62 -0.61
N ASN A 40 -1.94 -12.58 -1.39
CA ASN A 40 -1.11 -12.20 -2.54
C ASN A 40 0.22 -11.50 -2.18
N GLY A 41 0.48 -11.27 -0.89
CA GLY A 41 1.70 -10.64 -0.38
C GLY A 41 1.86 -9.15 -0.71
N TRP A 42 0.84 -8.48 -1.27
CA TRP A 42 0.97 -7.08 -1.69
C TRP A 42 1.12 -6.13 -0.51
N LEU A 43 0.39 -6.36 0.58
CA LEU A 43 0.54 -5.57 1.80
C LEU A 43 1.89 -5.80 2.49
N ASP A 44 2.39 -7.04 2.48
CA ASP A 44 3.71 -7.39 3.03
C ASP A 44 4.84 -6.68 2.25
N LEU A 45 4.66 -6.52 0.92
CA LEU A 45 5.52 -5.72 0.07
C LEU A 45 5.43 -4.21 0.36
N MET A 46 4.25 -3.70 0.68
CA MET A 46 4.04 -2.27 0.94
C MET A 46 4.51 -1.82 2.32
N GLN A 47 4.44 -2.69 3.34
CA GLN A 47 4.92 -2.39 4.70
C GLN A 47 6.35 -1.82 4.77
N PRO A 48 7.37 -2.45 4.17
CA PRO A 48 8.72 -1.90 4.19
C PRO A 48 8.83 -0.59 3.39
N LEU A 49 8.03 -0.40 2.33
CA LEU A 49 8.01 0.84 1.55
C LEU A 49 7.46 2.02 2.36
N LEU A 50 6.46 1.78 3.22
CA LEU A 50 5.96 2.79 4.17
C LEU A 50 7.01 3.18 5.21
N ALA A 51 7.78 2.20 5.70
CA ALA A 51 8.84 2.43 6.67
C ALA A 51 9.96 3.33 6.12
N LEU A 52 10.15 3.36 4.79
CA LEU A 52 11.11 4.22 4.11
C LEU A 52 10.68 5.70 4.04
N LYS A 53 9.47 6.05 4.53
CA LYS A 53 8.91 7.42 4.52
C LYS A 53 8.96 8.09 3.14
N LEU A 54 8.77 7.29 2.09
CA LEU A 54 8.67 7.76 0.71
C LEU A 54 7.35 8.49 0.48
N ASN A 55 7.31 9.34 -0.54
CA ASN A 55 6.06 9.95 -0.99
C ASN A 55 5.14 8.87 -1.60
N LYS A 56 3.83 9.12 -1.57
CA LYS A 56 2.79 8.19 -2.04
C LYS A 56 3.04 7.65 -3.46
N SER A 57 3.43 8.54 -4.37
CA SER A 57 3.77 8.18 -5.75
C SER A 57 4.97 7.24 -5.83
N ASP A 58 5.99 7.45 -5.00
CA ASP A 58 7.18 6.60 -4.98
C ASP A 58 6.89 5.23 -4.37
N ILE A 59 6.07 5.18 -3.31
CA ILE A 59 5.58 3.91 -2.74
C ILE A 59 4.85 3.10 -3.81
N TYR A 60 3.91 3.73 -4.52
CA TYR A 60 3.16 3.07 -5.59
C TYR A 60 4.08 2.60 -6.72
N ASN A 61 5.02 3.44 -7.17
CA ASN A 61 5.96 3.10 -8.24
C ASN A 61 6.89 1.95 -7.83
N CYS A 62 7.41 1.96 -6.60
CA CYS A 62 8.21 0.88 -6.04
C CYS A 62 7.41 -0.41 -5.95
N PHE A 63 6.19 -0.36 -5.39
CA PHE A 63 5.29 -1.50 -5.34
C PHE A 63 5.01 -2.06 -6.74
N TYR A 64 4.67 -1.20 -7.71
CA TYR A 64 4.39 -1.60 -9.08
C TYR A 64 5.60 -2.26 -9.73
N ALA A 65 6.79 -1.67 -9.58
CA ALA A 65 8.03 -2.23 -10.12
C ALA A 65 8.38 -3.57 -9.45
N LEU A 66 8.24 -3.68 -8.13
CA LEU A 66 8.51 -4.91 -7.38
C LEU A 66 7.52 -6.02 -7.76
N ASN A 67 6.24 -5.69 -7.82
CA ASN A 67 5.19 -6.62 -8.20
C ASN A 67 5.40 -7.12 -9.64
N ASN A 68 5.61 -6.21 -10.59
CA ASN A 68 5.79 -6.59 -11.99
C ASN A 68 7.10 -7.36 -12.25
N LYS A 69 8.15 -7.10 -11.47
CA LYS A 69 9.48 -7.70 -11.68
C LYS A 69 9.70 -9.00 -10.90
N TYR A 70 9.19 -9.10 -9.67
CA TYR A 70 9.46 -10.22 -8.76
C TYR A 70 8.23 -11.05 -8.44
N ILE A 71 7.04 -10.45 -8.43
CA ILE A 71 5.75 -11.16 -8.40
C ILE A 71 5.33 -11.45 -9.85
N THR A 72 6.28 -11.89 -10.67
CA THR A 72 5.93 -12.53 -11.95
C THR A 72 5.09 -13.73 -11.56
N ARG A 73 3.82 -13.76 -11.98
CA ARG A 73 2.88 -14.87 -11.77
C ARG A 73 3.69 -16.16 -11.85
N PHE A 74 3.87 -16.82 -10.70
CA PHE A 74 4.21 -18.23 -10.66
C PHE A 74 3.04 -18.94 -11.33
N VAL A 75 3.01 -18.92 -12.67
CA VAL A 75 2.42 -19.97 -13.47
C VAL A 75 3.26 -21.17 -13.06
N GLY A 76 2.77 -21.86 -12.04
CA GLY A 76 3.17 -23.22 -11.79
C GLY A 76 2.98 -23.94 -13.11
N ILE A 77 4.10 -24.33 -13.72
CA ILE A 77 4.11 -25.41 -14.68
C ILE A 77 3.55 -26.61 -13.92
N HIS A 78 2.28 -26.93 -14.16
CA HIS A 78 1.69 -28.22 -13.87
C HIS A 78 1.68 -29.03 -15.16
#